data_AF-A0A915KPF5-F1
#
_entry.id   AF-A0A915KPF5-F1
#
_cell.length_a   1.000
_cell.length_b   1.000
_cell.length_c   1.000
_cell.angle_alpha   90.00
_cell.angle_beta   90.00
_cell.angle_gamma   90.00
#
_symmetry.space_group_name_H-M   'P 1'
#
loop_
_entity.id
_entity.type
_entity.pdbx_description
1 polymer ?
#
loop_
_entity_poly.entity_id
_entity_poly.type
_entity_poly.pdbx_seq_one_letter_code
_entity_poly.pdbx_strand_id
1 'polypeptide(L)'
;MGFADMIQLATNGFYCTFRCLFPGVQPPIFLDVIIIMPLTSCWFAYTMIAQTMAFNRFYSLWFISSAERVFSLRNTYVILGACWLYGVCHGVVRSTPWVHLFYDPNTYSILYDQRPGSKVALKVNGILNYVHSALILFWYILICLKVLIE
;
A
#
# COMPACT_ATOMS: atom_id res chain seq x y z
N MET A 1 -2.95 13.26 -1.80
CA MET A 1 -1.54 12.96 -2.14
C MET A 1 -0.58 13.58 -1.15
N GLY A 2 -0.60 14.90 -0.93
CA GLY A 2 0.35 15.57 -0.02
C GLY A 2 0.50 14.97 1.39
N PHE A 3 -0.57 14.43 2.00
CA PHE A 3 -0.47 13.80 3.32
C PHE A 3 0.37 12.50 3.32
N ALA A 4 0.24 11.68 2.28
CA ALA A 4 1.05 10.46 2.13
C ALA A 4 2.53 10.82 1.92
N ASP A 5 2.80 11.86 1.13
CA ASP A 5 4.15 12.35 0.88
C ASP A 5 4.80 12.88 2.17
N MET A 6 4.04 13.60 3.01
CA MET A 6 4.50 14.05 4.33
C MET A 6 4.85 12.89 5.25
N ILE A 7 4.01 11.85 5.31
CA ILE A 7 4.31 10.65 6.12
C ILE A 7 5.56 9.95 5.60
N GLN A 8 5.68 9.78 4.28
CA GLN A 8 6.87 9.16 3.68
C GLN A 8 8.13 9.97 3.96
N LEU A 9 8.08 11.29 3.83
CA LEU A 9 9.21 12.17 4.11
C LEU A 9 9.63 12.10 5.59
N ALA A 10 8.66 12.12 6.50
CA ALA A 10 8.94 12.02 7.93
C ALA A 10 9.57 10.67 8.30
N THR A 11 9.02 9.57 7.79
CA THR A 11 9.48 8.20 8.11
C THR A 11 10.82 7.86 7.45
N ASN A 12 10.98 8.13 6.15
CA ASN A 12 12.27 7.96 5.47
C ASN A 12 13.33 8.94 5.98
N GLY A 13 12.95 10.19 6.22
CA GLY A 13 13.86 11.20 6.75
C GLY A 13 14.42 10.78 8.10
N PHE A 14 13.57 10.30 9.00
CA PHE A 14 13.99 9.72 10.28
C PHE A 14 14.92 8.52 10.09
N TYR A 15 14.55 7.56 9.24
CA TYR A 15 15.34 6.35 9.01
C TYR A 15 16.73 6.63 8.43
N CYS A 16 16.80 7.47 7.40
CA CYS A 16 18.04 7.89 6.78
C CYS A 16 18.92 8.65 7.78
N THR A 17 18.33 9.57 8.56
CA THR A 17 19.06 10.31 9.59
C THR A 17 19.65 9.35 10.64
N PHE A 18 18.88 8.38 11.12
CA PHE A 18 19.36 7.36 12.05
C PHE A 18 20.56 6.58 11.46
N ARG A 19 20.46 6.12 10.21
CA ARG A 19 21.55 5.39 9.53
C ARG A 19 22.80 6.23 9.31
N CYS A 20 22.65 7.53 9.04
CA CYS A 20 23.78 8.45 8.90
C CYS A 20 24.47 8.74 10.24
N LEU A 21 23.71 8.91 11.33
CA LEU A 21 24.25 9.21 12.66
C LEU A 21 24.88 7.98 13.34
N PHE A 22 24.35 6.79 13.06
CA PHE A 22 24.79 5.54 13.69
C PHE A 22 25.19 4.50 12.63
N PRO A 23 26.26 4.76 11.85
CA PRO A 23 26.72 3.82 10.83
C PRO A 23 27.12 2.49 11.48
N GLY A 24 26.64 1.37 10.91
CA GLY A 24 26.91 0.02 11.40
C GLY A 24 26.02 -0.44 12.57
N VAL A 25 25.24 0.44 13.19
CA VAL A 25 24.24 0.04 14.19
C VAL A 25 22.99 -0.44 13.46
N GLN A 26 22.59 -1.69 13.71
CA GLN A 26 21.29 -2.16 13.24
C GLN A 26 20.19 -1.59 14.13
N PRO A 27 19.16 -0.93 13.56
CA PRO A 27 18.01 -0.51 14.32
C PRO A 27 17.32 -1.74 14.94
N PRO A 28 16.67 -1.58 16.10
CA PRO A 28 15.81 -2.63 16.64
C PRO A 28 14.76 -3.04 15.61
N ILE A 29 14.44 -4.34 15.54
CA ILE A 29 13.46 -4.89 14.58
C ILE A 29 12.11 -4.15 14.66
N PHE A 30 11.67 -3.77 15.87
CA PHE A 30 10.43 -3.04 16.05
C PHE A 30 10.45 -1.67 15.34
N LEU A 31 11.62 -1.02 15.26
CA LEU A 31 11.78 0.28 14.61
C LEU A 31 11.67 0.14 13.10
N ASP A 32 12.25 -0.92 12.51
CA ASP A 32 12.07 -1.24 11.10
C ASP A 32 10.58 -1.50 10.80
N VAL A 33 9.86 -2.23 11.65
CA VAL A 33 8.41 -2.47 11.46
C VAL A 33 7.60 -1.17 11.52
N ILE A 34 7.86 -0.31 12.51
CA ILE A 34 7.18 0.98 12.69
C ILE A 34 7.45 1.93 11.52
N ILE A 35 8.59 1.82 10.84
CA ILE A 35 8.95 2.69 9.71
C ILE A 35 8.46 2.10 8.38
N ILE A 36 8.65 0.80 8.16
CA ILE A 36 8.29 0.10 6.92
C ILE A 36 6.77 0.02 6.75
N MET A 37 6.01 -0.17 7.84
CA MET A 37 4.55 -0.31 7.75
C MET A 37 3.86 0.96 7.22
N PRO A 38 4.10 2.17 7.76
CA PRO A 38 3.56 3.40 7.19
C PRO A 38 4.06 3.69 5.77
N LEU A 39 5.35 3.44 5.49
CA LEU A 39 5.92 3.63 4.14
C LEU A 39 5.20 2.78 3.10
N THR A 40 5.06 1.49 3.39
CA THR A 40 4.36 0.53 2.53
C THR A 40 2.89 0.93 2.38
N SER A 41 2.24 1.28 3.49
CA SER A 41 0.83 1.69 3.48
C SER A 41 0.60 2.93 2.60
N CYS A 42 1.45 3.94 2.76
CA CYS A 42 1.38 5.18 1.99
C CYS A 42 1.63 4.94 0.51
N TRP A 43 2.57 4.05 0.15
CA TRP A 43 2.86 3.75 -1.25
C TRP A 43 1.68 3.09 -1.97
N PHE A 44 1.04 2.10 -1.34
CA PHE A 44 -0.14 1.45 -1.92
C PHE A 44 -1.35 2.39 -1.96
N ALA A 45 -1.59 3.17 -0.90
CA ALA A 45 -2.64 4.19 -0.90
C ALA A 45 -2.43 5.22 -2.01
N TYR A 46 -1.19 5.70 -2.19
CA TYR A 46 -0.82 6.63 -3.25
C TYR A 46 -1.11 6.05 -4.64
N THR A 47 -0.70 4.81 -4.88
CA THR A 47 -0.93 4.12 -6.16
C THR A 47 -2.42 4.02 -6.49
N MET A 48 -3.25 3.63 -5.52
CA MET A 48 -4.70 3.52 -5.72
C MET A 48 -5.37 4.89 -5.92
N ILE A 49 -4.91 5.92 -5.20
CA ILE A 49 -5.40 7.29 -5.39
C ILE A 49 -5.04 7.80 -6.79
N ALA A 50 -3.80 7.57 -7.24
CA ALA A 50 -3.33 7.92 -8.58
C ALA A 50 -4.17 7.24 -9.68
N GLN A 51 -4.42 5.94 -9.55
CA GLN A 51 -5.29 5.18 -10.45
C GLN A 51 -6.72 5.72 -10.45
N THR A 52 -7.27 6.03 -9.27
CA THR A 52 -8.61 6.61 -9.14
C THR A 52 -8.71 7.96 -9.84
N MET A 53 -7.69 8.83 -9.74
CA MET A 53 -7.67 10.10 -10.45
C MET A 53 -7.56 9.92 -11.97
N ALA A 54 -6.72 8.99 -12.42
CA ALA A 54 -6.62 8.66 -13.85
C ALA A 54 -7.97 8.18 -14.38
N PHE A 55 -8.65 7.31 -13.64
CA PHE A 55 -10.00 6.84 -13.98
C PHE A 55 -11.03 7.97 -13.92
N ASN A 56 -10.98 8.86 -12.92
CA ASN A 56 -11.86 10.03 -12.85
C ASN A 56 -11.73 10.92 -14.09
N ARG A 57 -10.50 11.23 -14.51
CA ARG A 57 -10.24 12.04 -15.70
C ARG A 57 -10.73 11.34 -16.96
N PHE A 58 -10.41 10.07 -17.12
CA PHE A 58 -10.89 9.27 -18.24
C PHE A 58 -12.42 9.23 -18.29
N TYR A 59 -13.07 8.87 -17.18
CA TYR A 59 -14.52 8.77 -17.09
C TYR A 59 -15.21 10.11 -17.37
N SER A 60 -14.63 11.22 -16.89
CA SER A 60 -15.17 12.57 -17.12
C SER A 60 -15.10 13.02 -18.58
N LEU A 61 -14.09 12.58 -19.34
CA LEU A 61 -13.98 12.90 -20.78
C LEU A 61 -15.14 12.31 -21.59
N TRP A 62 -15.64 11.16 -21.15
CA TRP A 62 -16.61 10.37 -21.90
C TRP A 62 -18.03 10.40 -21.34
N PHE A 63 -18.19 10.71 -20.06
CA PHE A 63 -19.47 10.61 -19.35
C PHE A 63 -19.70 11.81 -18.41
N ILE A 64 -19.54 13.05 -18.90
CA ILE A 64 -19.58 14.29 -18.11
C ILE A 64 -20.74 14.31 -17.08
N SER A 65 -21.98 14.10 -17.54
CA SER A 65 -23.18 14.14 -16.68
C SER A 65 -23.25 13.04 -15.62
N SER A 66 -22.68 11.87 -15.90
CA SER A 66 -22.60 10.77 -14.93
C SER A 66 -21.40 10.91 -14.01
N ALA A 67 -20.30 11.53 -14.49
CA ALA A 67 -19.07 11.72 -13.74
C ALA A 67 -19.28 12.58 -12.50
N GLU A 68 -20.09 13.64 -12.59
CA GLU A 68 -20.43 14.48 -11.43
C GLU A 68 -21.19 13.71 -10.34
N ARG A 69 -22.05 12.76 -10.74
CA ARG A 69 -22.79 11.92 -9.79
C ARG A 69 -21.88 10.87 -9.15
N VAL A 70 -21.05 10.20 -9.96
CA VAL A 70 -20.12 9.17 -9.50
C VAL A 70 -19.05 9.77 -8.58
N PHE A 71 -18.43 10.87 -8.99
CA PHE A 71 -17.38 11.57 -8.26
C PHE A 71 -17.89 12.78 -7.48
N SER A 72 -19.10 12.68 -6.92
CA SER A 72 -19.58 13.64 -5.95
C SER A 72 -18.62 13.72 -4.75
N LEU A 73 -18.65 14.84 -4.02
CA LEU A 73 -17.77 15.05 -2.85
C LEU A 73 -17.85 13.88 -1.86
N ARG A 74 -19.08 13.46 -1.53
CA ARG A 74 -19.34 12.32 -0.62
C ARG A 74 -18.70 11.02 -1.14
N ASN A 75 -18.93 10.68 -2.41
CA ASN A 75 -18.39 9.45 -2.99
C ASN A 75 -16.86 9.49 -3.07
N THR A 76 -16.30 10.66 -3.37
CA THR A 76 -14.84 10.86 -3.40
C THR A 76 -14.22 10.56 -2.03
N TYR A 77 -14.82 11.02 -0.93
CA TYR A 77 -14.34 10.68 0.42
C TYR A 77 -14.40 9.18 0.71
N VAL A 78 -15.47 8.50 0.28
CA VAL A 78 -15.60 7.05 0.42
C VAL A 78 -14.51 6.32 -0.36
N ILE A 79 -14.26 6.71 -1.61
CA ILE A 79 -13.22 6.11 -2.45
C ILE A 79 -11.83 6.34 -1.86
N LEU A 80 -11.54 7.55 -1.38
CA LEU A 80 -10.28 7.87 -0.72
C LEU A 80 -10.10 7.03 0.56
N GLY A 81 -11.15 6.89 1.37
CA GLY A 81 -11.14 6.03 2.55
C GLY A 81 -10.83 4.57 2.20
N ALA A 82 -11.42 4.05 1.13
CA ALA A 82 -11.15 2.71 0.63
C ALA A 82 -9.68 2.55 0.16
N CYS A 83 -9.12 3.55 -0.53
CA CYS A 83 -7.72 3.54 -0.96
C CYS A 83 -6.75 3.50 0.24
N TRP A 84 -7.05 4.27 1.29
CA TRP A 84 -6.26 4.25 2.52
C TRP A 84 -6.37 2.93 3.27
N LEU A 85 -7.58 2.41 3.45
CA LEU A 85 -7.81 1.11 4.08
C LEU A 85 -7.05 0.01 3.33
N TYR A 86 -7.10 0.03 2.00
CA TYR A 86 -6.35 -0.87 1.14
C TYR A 86 -4.83 -0.77 1.37
N GLY A 87 -4.30 0.45 1.43
CA GLY A 87 -2.89 0.69 1.76
C GLY A 87 -2.51 0.12 3.13
N VAL A 88 -3.30 0.41 4.17
CA VAL A 88 -3.08 -0.10 5.53
C VAL A 88 -3.07 -1.63 5.56
N CYS A 89 -4.01 -2.30 4.89
CA CYS A 89 -4.03 -3.75 4.80
C CYS A 89 -2.73 -4.31 4.19
N HIS A 90 -2.23 -3.70 3.11
CA HIS A 90 -0.94 -4.09 2.52
C HIS A 90 0.24 -3.83 3.44
N GLY A 91 0.28 -2.67 4.10
CA GLY A 91 1.33 -2.35 5.06
C GLY A 91 1.39 -3.36 6.20
N VAL A 92 0.25 -3.66 6.83
CA VAL A 92 0.17 -4.66 7.90
C VAL A 92 0.65 -6.02 7.41
N VAL A 93 0.09 -6.51 6.30
CA VAL A 93 0.36 -7.87 5.81
C VAL A 93 1.81 -8.05 5.38
N ARG A 94 2.41 -7.05 4.73
CA ARG A 94 3.81 -7.10 4.30
C ARG A 94 4.81 -6.85 5.43
N SER A 95 4.38 -6.17 6.49
CA SER A 95 5.17 -6.02 7.72
C SER A 95 5.00 -7.20 8.69
N THR A 96 3.95 -8.02 8.54
CA THR A 96 3.70 -9.17 9.45
C THR A 96 4.83 -10.22 9.47
N PRO A 97 5.46 -10.59 8.34
CA PRO A 97 6.63 -11.50 8.36
C PRO A 97 7.77 -10.96 9.22
N TRP A 98 7.93 -9.64 9.30
CA TRP A 98 8.97 -8.98 10.11
C TRP A 98 8.70 -9.08 11.62
N VAL A 99 7.43 -9.14 12.02
CA VAL A 99 7.01 -9.38 13.42
C VAL A 99 7.35 -10.80 13.88
N HIS A 100 7.59 -11.72 12.93
CA HIS A 100 7.98 -13.10 13.20
C HIS A 100 9.47 -13.40 12.93
N LEU A 101 10.29 -12.36 12.76
CA LEU A 101 11.74 -12.51 12.69
C LEU A 101 12.31 -12.50 14.11
N PHE A 102 12.88 -13.63 14.52
CA PHE A 102 13.69 -13.70 15.73
C PHE A 102 15.16 -13.52 15.33
N TYR A 103 15.81 -12.56 15.99
CA TYR A 103 17.27 -12.46 15.93
C TYR A 103 17.86 -13.50 16.88
N ASP A 104 18.56 -14.48 16.34
CA ASP A 104 19.35 -15.40 17.16
C ASP A 104 20.73 -14.80 17.42
N PRO A 105 21.04 -14.37 18.66
CA PRO A 105 22.32 -13.75 18.97
C PRO A 105 23.50 -14.71 18.87
N ASN A 106 23.27 -16.04 18.87
CA ASN A 106 24.35 -17.03 18.81
C ASN A 106 24.80 -17.33 17.37
N THR A 107 23.89 -17.17 16.40
CA THR A 107 24.17 -17.47 14.98
C THR A 107 24.24 -16.22 14.11
N TYR A 108 23.94 -15.03 14.66
CA TYR A 108 23.81 -13.77 13.92
C TYR A 108 22.86 -13.89 12.71
N SER A 109 21.94 -14.85 12.75
CA SER A 109 21.04 -15.16 11.65
C SER A 109 19.62 -14.73 11.98
N ILE A 110 18.95 -14.20 10.97
CA ILE A 110 17.52 -13.92 11.03
C ILE A 110 16.81 -15.25 10.81
N LEU A 111 16.29 -15.83 11.88
CA LEU A 111 15.53 -17.07 11.79
C LEU A 111 14.09 -16.73 11.38
N TYR A 112 13.68 -17.20 10.20
CA TYR A 112 12.26 -17.22 9.84
C TYR A 112 11.57 -18.25 10.71
N ASP A 113 10.79 -17.78 11.67
CA ASP A 113 9.94 -18.66 12.46
C ASP A 113 8.85 -19.23 11.55
N GLN A 114 8.93 -20.53 11.24
CA GLN A 114 7.90 -21.25 10.46
C GLN A 114 6.57 -21.44 11.23
N ARG A 115 6.34 -20.65 12.28
CA ARG A 115 5.11 -20.62 13.06
C ARG A 115 3.92 -20.14 12.22
N PRO A 116 2.68 -20.51 12.60
CA PRO A 116 1.48 -20.34 11.77
C PRO A 116 1.26 -18.91 11.22
N GLY A 117 1.68 -17.87 11.96
CA GLY A 117 1.53 -16.47 11.59
C GLY A 117 2.23 -16.08 10.28
N SER A 118 3.42 -16.63 9.99
CA SER A 118 4.15 -16.34 8.74
C SER A 118 3.48 -16.95 7.51
N LYS A 119 2.87 -18.15 7.66
CA LYS A 119 2.08 -18.81 6.61
C LYS A 119 0.77 -18.06 6.32
N VAL A 120 0.12 -17.54 7.36
CA VAL A 120 -1.09 -16.71 7.22
C VAL A 120 -0.76 -15.40 6.50
N ALA A 121 0.33 -14.71 6.87
CA ALA A 121 0.77 -13.49 6.21
C ALA A 121 1.04 -13.68 4.71
N LEU A 122 1.74 -14.76 4.32
CA LEU A 122 1.98 -15.12 2.92
C LEU A 122 0.66 -15.36 2.15
N LYS A 123 -0.27 -16.10 2.75
CA LYS A 123 -1.58 -16.38 2.14
C LYS A 123 -2.40 -15.11 1.96
N VAL A 124 -2.43 -14.22 2.96
CA VAL A 124 -3.13 -12.94 2.89
C VAL A 124 -2.48 -12.01 1.88
N ASN A 125 -1.14 -11.98 1.77
CA ASN A 125 -0.43 -11.19 0.76
C ASN A 125 -0.81 -11.67 -0.66
N GLY A 126 -0.86 -12.99 -0.86
CA GLY A 126 -1.37 -13.58 -2.11
C GLY A 126 -2.77 -13.08 -2.45
N ILE A 127 -3.72 -13.17 -1.51
CA ILE A 127 -5.09 -12.70 -1.69
C ILE A 127 -5.13 -11.20 -2.01
N LEU A 128 -4.39 -10.37 -1.29
CA LEU A 128 -4.36 -8.92 -1.51
C LEU A 128 -3.77 -8.54 -2.89
N ASN A 129 -2.77 -9.28 -3.37
CA ASN A 129 -2.22 -9.08 -4.71
C ASN A 129 -3.20 -9.55 -5.80
N TYR A 130 -3.94 -10.63 -5.56
CA TYR A 130 -5.04 -11.04 -6.44
C TYR A 130 -6.15 -9.98 -6.49
N VAL A 131 -6.55 -9.43 -5.35
CA VAL A 131 -7.52 -8.32 -5.28
C VAL A 131 -6.99 -7.08 -5.99
N HIS A 132 -5.71 -6.74 -5.85
CA HIS A 132 -5.08 -5.65 -6.60
C HIS A 132 -5.22 -5.86 -8.11
N SER A 133 -4.82 -7.05 -8.56
CA SER A 133 -4.80 -7.41 -9.97
C SER A 133 -6.21 -7.47 -10.55
N ALA A 134 -7.18 -7.97 -9.78
CA ALA A 134 -8.59 -7.98 -10.16
C ALA A 134 -9.18 -6.58 -10.24
N LEU A 135 -8.83 -5.67 -9.32
CA LEU A 135 -9.26 -4.27 -9.39
C LEU A 135 -8.66 -3.58 -10.62
N ILE A 136 -7.37 -3.76 -10.89
CA ILE A 136 -6.72 -3.25 -12.11
C ILE A 136 -7.40 -3.79 -13.36
N LEU A 137 -7.65 -5.11 -13.41
CA LEU A 137 -8.30 -5.76 -14.54
C LEU A 137 -9.74 -5.26 -14.73
N PHE A 138 -10.49 -5.07 -13.64
CA PHE A 138 -11.84 -4.51 -13.67
C PHE A 138 -11.84 -3.09 -14.25
N TRP A 139 -10.92 -2.23 -13.81
CA TRP A 139 -10.74 -0.90 -14.39
C TRP A 139 -10.38 -0.97 -15.88
N TYR A 140 -9.50 -1.90 -16.26
CA TYR A 140 -9.09 -2.09 -17.65
C TYR A 140 -10.22 -2.61 -18.55
N ILE A 141 -11.03 -3.55 -18.07
CA ILE A 141 -12.20 -4.09 -18.76
C ILE A 141 -13.24 -3.00 -19.00
N LEU A 142 -13.50 -2.14 -18.01
CA LEU A 142 -14.41 -1.00 -18.18
C LEU A 142 -13.91 -0.02 -19.26
N ILE A 143 -12.59 0.13 -19.42
CA ILE A 143 -11.98 0.94 -20.48
C ILE A 143 -12.13 0.23 -21.85
N CYS A 144 -11.78 -1.05 -21.95
CA CYS A 144 -11.81 -1.81 -23.22
C CYS A 144 -13.24 -2.05 -23.74
N LEU A 145 -14.20 -2.33 -22.87
CA LEU A 145 -15.61 -2.51 -23.27
C LEU A 145 -16.17 -1.25 -23.94
N LYS A 146 -15.70 -0.07 -23.57
CA LYS A 146 -16.10 1.17 -24.25
C LYS A 146 -15.49 1.29 -25.66
N VAL A 147 -14.20 0.98 -25.83
CA VAL A 147 -13.54 0.98 -27.15
C VAL A 147 -14.21 0.02 -28.13
N LEU A 148 -14.86 -1.03 -27.64
CA LEU A 148 -15.56 -2.03 -28.45
C LEU A 148 -17.04 -1.68 -28.76
N ILE A 149 -17.64 -0.73 -28.05
CA ILE A 149 -19.05 -0.34 -28.22
C ILE A 149 -19.19 0.92 -29.10
N GLU A 150 -18.09 1.64 -29.35
CA GLU A 150 -17.97 2.72 -30.34
C GLU A 150 -17.38 2.19 -31.65
#